data_AF-A0AAQ3N0J3-F1
#
_entry.id   AF-A0AAQ3N0J3-F1
#
_cell.length_a   1.000
_cell.length_b   1.000
_cell.length_c   1.000
_cell.angle_alpha   90.00
_cell.angle_beta   90.00
_cell.angle_gamma   90.00
#
_symmetry.space_group_name_H-M   'P 1'
#
loop_
_entity.id
_entity.type
_entity.pdbx_description
1 polymer ?
#
loop_
_entity_poly.entity_id
_entity_poly.type
_entity_poly.pdbx_seq_one_letter_code
_entity_poly.pdbx_strand_id
1 'polypeptide(L)'
;MSLKCAIDLCIPDIIHNYGQSMPLSKLIASLPIHPSKTCFVSRLMQILVHSGFFSQHSDDSKQEVSYALTGASELLLRSTPLFSTWFTNDEPTPFHAQNGMTFWDYAGREPKLNHLFNDAMSNDTRLISNVMIEKCKGVLEGLESLVDVGGGTGTMVKAIAQSFLL
;
A
#
# COMPACT_ATOMS: atom_id res chain seq x y z
N MET A 1 -8.75 -12.95 -1.34
CA MET A 1 -9.59 -13.62 -2.37
C MET A 1 -10.49 -12.65 -3.13
N SER A 2 -11.38 -11.88 -2.49
CA SER A 2 -12.29 -10.95 -3.20
C SER A 2 -11.56 -9.86 -4.00
N LEU A 3 -10.52 -9.26 -3.43
CA LEU A 3 -9.72 -8.23 -4.12
C LEU A 3 -9.02 -8.78 -5.36
N LYS A 4 -8.35 -9.94 -5.23
CA LYS A 4 -7.74 -10.64 -6.35
C LYS A 4 -8.76 -10.94 -7.46
N CYS A 5 -9.95 -11.43 -7.10
CA CYS A 5 -11.03 -11.63 -8.06
C CYS A 5 -11.42 -10.34 -8.80
N ALA A 6 -11.46 -9.20 -8.10
CA ALA A 6 -11.78 -7.92 -8.72
C ALA A 6 -10.71 -7.47 -9.73
N ILE A 7 -9.44 -7.70 -9.40
CA ILE A 7 -8.29 -7.39 -10.25
C ILE A 7 -8.27 -8.34 -11.47
N ASP A 8 -8.44 -9.64 -11.25
CA ASP A 8 -8.51 -10.65 -12.32
C ASP A 8 -9.67 -10.35 -13.29
N LEU A 9 -10.81 -9.87 -12.77
CA LEU A 9 -11.97 -9.43 -13.55
C LEU A 9 -11.85 -8.02 -14.13
N CYS A 10 -10.74 -7.32 -13.88
CA CYS A 10 -10.47 -5.96 -14.36
C CYS A 10 -11.53 -4.91 -13.91
N ILE A 11 -12.18 -5.14 -12.78
CA ILE A 11 -13.21 -4.22 -12.24
C ILE A 11 -12.66 -2.79 -12.07
N PRO A 12 -11.47 -2.56 -11.49
CA PRO A 12 -10.92 -1.21 -11.35
C PRO A 12 -10.79 -0.49 -12.70
N ASP A 13 -10.20 -1.15 -13.70
CA ASP A 13 -9.99 -0.57 -15.03
C ASP A 13 -11.31 -0.30 -15.76
N ILE A 14 -12.29 -1.20 -15.63
CA ILE A 14 -13.63 -1.02 -16.23
C ILE A 14 -14.32 0.22 -15.65
N ILE A 15 -14.31 0.40 -14.33
CA ILE A 15 -14.90 1.57 -13.68
C ILE A 15 -14.12 2.84 -14.05
N HIS A 16 -12.78 2.79 -14.08
CA HIS A 16 -11.94 3.91 -14.49
C HIS A 16 -12.26 4.40 -15.90
N ASN A 17 -12.32 3.47 -16.87
CA ASN A 17 -12.53 3.77 -18.28
C ASN A 17 -13.93 4.34 -18.58
N TYR A 18 -14.89 4.15 -17.67
CA TYR A 18 -16.22 4.76 -17.79
C TYR A 18 -16.23 6.26 -17.43
N GLY A 19 -15.23 6.73 -16.69
CA GLY A 19 -14.99 8.16 -16.41
C GLY A 19 -15.89 8.78 -15.33
N GLN A 20 -16.85 8.04 -14.78
CA GLN A 20 -17.74 8.48 -13.70
C GLN A 20 -18.20 7.29 -12.84
N SER A 21 -19.05 7.50 -11.84
CA SER A 21 -19.63 6.39 -11.07
C SER A 21 -20.38 5.43 -12.01
N MET A 22 -19.98 4.16 -12.04
CA MET A 22 -20.50 3.13 -12.94
C MET A 22 -21.70 2.40 -12.31
N PRO A 23 -22.89 2.40 -12.95
CA PRO A 23 -24.04 1.61 -12.48
C PRO A 23 -23.76 0.10 -12.46
N LEU A 24 -24.34 -0.63 -11.50
CA LEU A 24 -24.15 -2.08 -11.35
C LEU A 24 -24.48 -2.86 -12.64
N SER A 25 -25.56 -2.52 -13.33
CA SER A 25 -25.99 -3.14 -14.59
C SER A 25 -24.94 -3.00 -15.69
N LYS A 26 -24.34 -1.80 -15.81
CA LYS A 26 -23.25 -1.53 -16.76
C LYS A 26 -21.99 -2.29 -16.39
N LEU A 27 -21.64 -2.34 -15.11
CA LEU A 27 -20.51 -3.13 -14.63
C LEU A 27 -20.69 -4.61 -14.98
N ILE A 28 -21.84 -5.20 -14.66
CA ILE A 28 -22.15 -6.61 -14.97
C ILE A 28 -22.06 -6.88 -16.47
N ALA A 29 -22.57 -5.98 -17.31
CA ALA A 29 -22.54 -6.13 -18.76
C ALA A 29 -21.12 -6.04 -19.36
N SER A 30 -20.21 -5.33 -18.70
CA SER A 30 -18.81 -5.20 -19.11
C SER A 30 -17.91 -6.35 -18.65
N LEU A 31 -18.38 -7.19 -17.73
CA LEU A 31 -17.59 -8.28 -17.15
C LEU A 31 -17.64 -9.54 -18.02
N PRO A 32 -16.50 -10.25 -18.23
CA PRO A 32 -16.46 -11.50 -18.98
C PRO A 32 -16.92 -12.69 -18.11
N ILE A 33 -18.16 -12.64 -17.60
CA ILE A 33 -18.73 -13.64 -16.68
C ILE A 33 -20.00 -14.28 -17.25
N HIS A 34 -20.26 -15.52 -16.85
CA HIS A 34 -21.48 -16.23 -17.25
C HIS A 34 -22.74 -15.58 -16.63
N PRO A 35 -23.87 -15.46 -17.36
CA PRO A 35 -25.09 -14.81 -16.86
C PRO A 35 -25.62 -15.36 -15.52
N SER A 36 -25.44 -16.65 -15.26
CA SER A 36 -25.84 -17.27 -13.99
C SER A 36 -25.02 -16.82 -12.76
N LYS A 37 -23.88 -16.15 -12.97
CA LYS A 37 -22.98 -15.68 -11.91
C LYS A 37 -23.13 -14.18 -11.63
N THR A 38 -23.97 -13.47 -12.38
CA THR A 38 -24.15 -12.02 -12.28
C THR A 38 -24.65 -11.57 -10.90
N CYS A 39 -25.47 -12.39 -10.23
CA CYS A 39 -25.96 -12.13 -8.88
C CYS A 39 -24.84 -12.03 -7.83
N PHE A 40 -23.69 -12.67 -8.06
CA PHE A 40 -22.55 -12.61 -7.13
C PHE A 40 -21.73 -11.31 -7.25
N VAL A 41 -21.85 -10.58 -8.36
CA VAL A 41 -21.11 -9.32 -8.56
C VAL A 41 -21.53 -8.27 -7.54
N SER A 42 -22.83 -8.16 -7.24
CA SER A 42 -23.34 -7.24 -6.22
C SER A 42 -22.68 -7.51 -4.85
N ARG A 43 -22.63 -8.79 -4.44
CA ARG A 43 -22.03 -9.19 -3.17
C ARG A 43 -20.52 -8.98 -3.15
N LEU A 44 -19.84 -9.22 -4.27
CA LEU A 44 -18.41 -8.91 -4.41
C LEU A 44 -18.17 -7.41 -4.23
N MET A 45 -18.93 -6.57 -4.93
CA MET A 45 -18.79 -5.12 -4.85
C MET A 45 -19.08 -4.59 -3.44
N GLN A 46 -20.10 -5.11 -2.76
CA GLN A 46 -20.39 -4.74 -1.37
C GLN A 46 -19.20 -5.02 -0.43
N ILE A 47 -18.54 -6.17 -0.57
CA ILE A 47 -17.34 -6.49 0.22
C ILE A 47 -16.21 -5.50 -0.06
N LEU A 48 -16.00 -5.16 -1.34
CA LEU A 48 -14.92 -4.26 -1.75
C LEU A 48 -15.19 -2.80 -1.35
N VAL A 49 -16.47 -2.38 -1.35
CA VAL A 49 -16.90 -1.08 -0.81
C VAL A 49 -16.69 -1.02 0.69
N HIS A 50 -17.12 -2.06 1.42
CA HIS A 50 -16.93 -2.13 2.86
C HIS A 50 -15.44 -2.13 3.25
N SER A 51 -14.58 -2.69 2.40
CA SER A 51 -13.13 -2.70 2.56
C SER A 51 -12.46 -1.38 2.15
N GLY A 52 -13.23 -0.38 1.69
CA GLY A 52 -12.76 0.94 1.32
C GLY A 52 -12.10 1.05 -0.06
N PHE A 53 -12.15 0.00 -0.89
CA PHE A 53 -11.58 0.06 -2.24
C PHE A 53 -12.47 0.86 -3.20
N PHE A 54 -13.79 0.72 -3.10
CA PHE A 54 -14.73 1.44 -3.97
C PHE A 54 -15.71 2.26 -3.13
N SER A 55 -16.21 3.34 -3.70
CA SER A 55 -17.30 4.12 -3.12
C SER A 55 -18.62 3.77 -3.80
N GLN A 56 -19.69 3.75 -3.02
CA GLN A 56 -21.05 3.48 -3.49
C GLN A 56 -21.86 4.77 -3.53
N HIS A 57 -22.58 5.01 -4.62
CA HIS A 57 -23.51 6.12 -4.76
C HIS A 57 -24.91 5.56 -5.08
N SER A 58 -25.89 5.90 -4.25
CA SER A 58 -27.31 5.68 -4.52
C SER A 58 -27.95 7.05 -4.74
N ASP A 59 -28.48 7.26 -5.94
CA ASP A 59 -29.23 8.46 -6.29
C ASP A 59 -30.72 8.11 -6.17
N ASP A 60 -31.48 8.82 -5.33
CA ASP A 60 -32.91 8.53 -5.11
C ASP A 60 -33.73 8.57 -6.41
N SER A 61 -33.24 9.22 -7.46
CA SER A 61 -33.85 9.26 -8.78
C SER A 61 -33.51 8.05 -9.67
N LYS A 62 -32.40 7.36 -9.40
CA LYS A 62 -31.93 6.17 -10.13
C LYS A 62 -32.13 4.96 -9.23
N GLN A 63 -33.02 4.05 -9.60
CA GLN A 63 -33.28 2.79 -8.87
C GLN A 63 -32.09 1.80 -8.87
N GLU A 64 -30.86 2.27 -9.07
CA GLU A 64 -29.68 1.47 -9.20
C GLU A 64 -28.47 2.12 -8.51
N VAL A 65 -27.70 1.28 -7.83
CA VAL A 65 -26.43 1.64 -7.21
C VAL A 65 -25.33 1.81 -8.25
N SER A 66 -24.54 2.87 -8.14
CA SER A 66 -23.31 3.05 -8.90
C SER A 66 -22.06 2.99 -8.02
N TYR A 67 -20.94 2.58 -8.61
CA TYR A 67 -19.65 2.41 -7.95
C TYR A 67 -18.61 3.34 -8.57
N ALA A 68 -17.77 3.94 -7.73
CA ALA A 68 -16.61 4.72 -8.17
C ALA A 68 -15.33 4.24 -7.48
N LEU A 69 -14.19 4.60 -8.05
CA LEU A 69 -12.89 4.33 -7.46
C LEU A 69 -12.69 5.21 -6.22
N THR A 70 -11.94 4.68 -5.26
CA THR A 70 -11.23 5.46 -4.24
C THR A 70 -9.75 5.51 -4.59
N GLY A 71 -8.97 6.34 -3.88
CA GLY A 71 -7.51 6.37 -4.03
C GLY A 71 -6.85 5.00 -3.84
N ALA A 72 -7.42 4.11 -2.99
CA ALA A 72 -6.90 2.75 -2.83
C ALA A 72 -7.10 1.89 -4.09
N SER A 73 -8.26 1.98 -4.75
CA SER A 73 -8.52 1.25 -5.99
C SER A 73 -7.83 1.84 -7.21
N GLU A 74 -7.44 3.12 -7.20
CA GLU A 74 -6.62 3.73 -8.27
C GLU A 74 -5.21 3.11 -8.32
N LEU A 75 -4.69 2.65 -7.19
CA LEU A 75 -3.45 1.88 -7.14
C LEU A 75 -3.59 0.49 -7.79
N LEU A 76 -4.81 0.01 -8.04
CA LEU A 76 -5.06 -1.29 -8.67
C LEU A 76 -5.18 -1.21 -10.19
N LEU A 77 -5.08 -0.02 -10.77
CA LEU A 77 -5.16 0.16 -12.21
C LEU A 77 -3.95 -0.46 -12.90
N ARG A 78 -4.14 -0.95 -14.13
CA ARG A 78 -3.02 -1.46 -14.93
C ARG A 78 -2.03 -0.36 -15.33
N SER A 79 -2.48 0.90 -15.36
CA SER A 79 -1.63 2.07 -15.54
C SER A 79 -0.69 2.32 -14.36
N THR A 80 -0.95 1.71 -13.20
CA THR A 80 -0.12 1.73 -11.99
C THR A 80 0.46 0.33 -11.74
N PRO A 81 1.44 -0.13 -12.56
CA PRO A 81 1.85 -1.54 -12.63
C PRO A 81 2.45 -2.08 -11.34
N LEU A 82 2.95 -1.22 -10.45
CA LEU A 82 3.61 -1.61 -9.21
C LEU A 82 2.72 -2.50 -8.33
N PHE A 83 1.48 -2.04 -8.07
CA PHE A 83 0.56 -2.75 -7.18
C PHE A 83 -0.32 -3.74 -7.94
N SER A 84 -0.82 -3.37 -9.12
CA SER A 84 -1.66 -4.27 -9.92
C SER A 84 -0.93 -5.55 -10.34
N THR A 85 0.36 -5.48 -10.70
CA THR A 85 1.18 -6.67 -10.99
C THR A 85 1.38 -7.52 -9.74
N TRP A 86 1.73 -6.89 -8.62
CA TRP A 86 1.98 -7.58 -7.34
C TRP A 86 0.77 -8.37 -6.82
N PHE A 87 -0.43 -7.82 -6.93
CA PHE A 87 -1.64 -8.55 -6.49
C PHE A 87 -1.97 -9.80 -7.31
N THR A 88 -1.34 -9.96 -8.49
CA THR A 88 -1.60 -11.07 -9.42
C THR A 88 -0.51 -12.14 -9.44
N ASN A 89 0.57 -11.93 -8.70
CA ASN A 89 1.68 -12.88 -8.59
C ASN A 89 1.97 -13.22 -7.13
N ASP A 90 2.89 -14.16 -6.92
CA ASP A 90 3.28 -14.64 -5.58
C ASP A 90 4.51 -13.90 -5.04
N GLU A 91 4.87 -12.74 -5.63
CA GLU A 91 6.04 -12.00 -5.20
C GLU A 91 5.83 -11.35 -3.82
N PRO A 92 6.88 -11.28 -2.98
CA PRO A 92 6.71 -10.90 -1.58
C PRO A 92 6.34 -9.42 -1.39
N THR A 93 6.70 -8.54 -2.33
CA THR A 93 6.43 -7.10 -2.24
C THR A 93 6.16 -6.48 -3.62
N PRO A 94 5.47 -5.32 -3.69
CA PRO A 94 5.32 -4.59 -4.95
C PRO A 94 6.66 -4.24 -5.60
N PHE A 95 7.65 -3.88 -4.78
CA PHE A 95 8.99 -3.57 -5.27
C PHE A 95 9.62 -4.78 -5.97
N HIS A 96 9.45 -5.98 -5.39
CA HIS A 96 9.95 -7.22 -6.00
C HIS A 96 9.21 -7.53 -7.30
N ALA A 97 7.88 -7.43 -7.32
CA ALA A 97 7.09 -7.66 -8.53
C ALA A 97 7.53 -6.76 -9.71
N GLN A 98 7.92 -5.52 -9.44
CA GLN A 98 8.36 -4.56 -10.46
C GLN A 98 9.83 -4.71 -10.85
N ASN A 99 10.72 -4.98 -9.90
CA ASN A 99 12.17 -4.92 -10.10
C ASN A 99 12.86 -6.30 -10.14
N GLY A 100 12.13 -7.38 -9.84
CA GLY A 100 12.65 -8.76 -9.83
C GLY A 100 13.69 -9.04 -8.73
N MET A 101 13.79 -8.18 -7.72
CA MET A 101 14.71 -8.32 -6.59
C MET A 101 14.19 -7.55 -5.38
N THR A 102 14.75 -7.80 -4.19
CA THR A 102 14.38 -7.05 -3.00
C THR A 102 14.81 -5.60 -3.11
N PHE A 103 14.16 -4.71 -2.34
CA PHE A 103 14.59 -3.32 -2.23
C PHE A 103 16.06 -3.20 -1.81
N TRP A 104 16.50 -4.04 -0.88
CA TRP A 104 17.88 -4.00 -0.37
C TRP A 104 18.90 -4.45 -1.41
N ASP A 105 18.61 -5.50 -2.18
CA ASP A 105 19.48 -5.94 -3.29
C ASP A 105 19.58 -4.86 -4.37
N TYR A 106 18.46 -4.21 -4.69
CA TYR A 106 18.41 -3.14 -5.67
C TYR A 106 19.18 -1.91 -5.17
N ALA A 107 18.95 -1.47 -3.93
CA ALA A 107 19.68 -0.36 -3.33
C ALA A 107 21.20 -0.64 -3.29
N GLY A 108 21.61 -1.88 -2.99
CA GLY A 108 23.02 -2.29 -3.06
C GLY A 108 23.65 -2.13 -4.45
N ARG A 109 22.85 -2.17 -5.52
CA ARG A 109 23.31 -2.00 -6.92
C ARG A 109 23.19 -0.56 -7.42
N GLU A 110 22.35 0.25 -6.80
CA GLU A 110 22.06 1.63 -7.20
C GLU A 110 22.53 2.63 -6.12
N PRO A 111 23.80 3.08 -6.18
CA PRO A 111 24.40 3.91 -5.13
C PRO A 111 23.61 5.19 -4.85
N LYS A 112 23.05 5.83 -5.89
CA LYS A 112 22.26 7.05 -5.74
C LYS A 112 21.01 6.83 -4.90
N LEU A 113 20.31 5.72 -5.12
CA LEU A 113 19.12 5.36 -4.34
C LEU A 113 19.51 5.00 -2.91
N ASN A 114 20.56 4.23 -2.73
CA ASN A 114 21.05 3.86 -1.40
C ASN A 114 21.46 5.08 -0.57
N HIS A 115 22.18 6.02 -1.17
CA HIS A 115 22.54 7.29 -0.51
C HIS A 115 21.29 8.09 -0.16
N LEU A 116 20.38 8.30 -1.12
CA LEU A 116 19.15 9.04 -0.88
C LEU A 116 18.31 8.43 0.25
N PHE A 117 18.16 7.10 0.27
CA PHE A 117 17.42 6.39 1.30
C PHE A 117 18.07 6.54 2.68
N ASN A 118 19.38 6.33 2.77
CA ASN A 118 20.11 6.46 4.04
C ASN A 118 20.09 7.90 4.56
N ASP A 119 20.24 8.89 3.69
CA ASP A 119 20.17 10.31 4.07
C ASP A 119 18.78 10.69 4.58
N ALA A 120 17.72 10.23 3.89
CA ALA A 120 16.34 10.45 4.31
C ALA A 120 16.05 9.81 5.68
N MET A 121 16.41 8.54 5.87
CA MET A 121 16.22 7.82 7.13
C MET A 121 17.03 8.46 8.27
N SER A 122 18.26 8.90 8.01
CA SER A 122 19.09 9.58 9.00
C SER A 122 18.47 10.92 9.42
N ASN A 123 17.92 11.68 8.47
CA ASN A 123 17.28 12.96 8.76
C ASN A 123 16.03 12.78 9.63
N ASP A 124 15.14 11.84 9.26
CA ASP A 124 13.95 11.52 10.06
C ASP A 124 14.31 10.99 11.45
N THR A 125 15.32 10.12 11.53
CA THR A 125 15.83 9.56 12.80
C THR A 125 16.26 10.66 13.77
N ARG A 126 16.82 11.78 13.31
CA ARG A 126 17.21 12.89 14.20
C ARG A 126 16.03 13.53 14.93
N LEU A 127 14.86 13.58 14.28
CA LEU A 127 13.65 14.07 14.92
C LEU A 127 13.17 13.07 15.97
N ILE A 128 13.08 11.79 15.59
CA ILE A 128 12.59 10.72 16.46
C ILE A 128 13.51 10.51 17.67
N SER A 129 14.84 10.58 17.49
CA SER A 129 15.80 10.40 18.57
C SER A 129 15.62 11.45 19.67
N ASN A 130 15.35 12.71 19.31
CA ASN A 130 15.12 13.78 20.28
C ASN A 130 13.89 13.48 21.16
N VAL A 131 12.79 13.05 20.53
CA VAL A 131 11.57 12.67 21.26
C VAL A 131 11.84 11.47 22.16
N MET A 132 12.56 10.46 21.68
CA MET A 132 12.89 9.28 22.47
C MET A 132 13.74 9.63 23.70
N ILE A 133 14.79 10.43 23.53
CA ILE A 133 15.68 10.85 24.64
C ILE A 133 14.88 11.61 25.70
N GLU A 134 13.98 12.51 25.29
CA GLU A 134 13.20 13.33 26.21
C GLU A 134 12.09 12.55 26.91
N LYS A 135 11.35 11.72 26.18
CA LYS A 135 10.12 11.07 26.68
C LYS A 135 10.34 9.65 27.21
N CYS A 136 11.38 8.96 26.77
CA CYS A 136 11.63 7.54 27.10
C CYS A 136 12.85 7.36 28.01
N LYS A 137 13.28 8.41 28.70
CA LYS A 137 14.48 8.42 29.55
C LYS A 137 14.56 7.22 30.50
N GLY A 138 13.48 6.94 31.22
CA GLY A 138 13.43 5.85 32.21
C GLY A 138 13.58 4.44 31.64
N VAL A 139 13.37 4.24 30.33
CA VAL A 139 13.60 2.93 29.66
C VAL A 139 15.07 2.76 29.30
N LEU A 140 15.78 3.86 29.07
CA LEU A 140 17.18 3.87 28.62
C LEU A 140 18.18 4.06 29.75
N GLU A 141 17.74 4.59 30.90
CA GLU A 141 18.57 4.75 32.09
C GLU A 141 19.03 3.38 32.64
N GLY A 142 20.33 3.28 32.90
CA GLY A 142 20.93 2.06 33.47
C GLY A 142 21.23 0.95 32.46
N LEU A 143 20.98 1.16 31.17
CA LEU A 143 21.45 0.25 30.14
C LEU A 143 22.98 0.25 30.09
N GLU A 144 23.59 -0.94 30.06
CA GLU A 144 25.04 -1.09 29.90
C GLU A 144 25.44 -1.37 28.45
N SER A 145 24.51 -1.89 27.65
CA SER A 145 24.73 -2.20 26.24
C SER A 145 23.44 -2.05 25.43
N LEU A 146 23.59 -1.70 24.16
CA LEU A 146 22.49 -1.52 23.22
C LEU A 146 22.91 -2.00 21.83
N VAL A 147 22.02 -2.72 21.15
CA VAL A 147 22.22 -3.15 19.76
C VAL A 147 21.07 -2.61 18.91
N ASP A 148 21.42 -1.83 17.88
CA ASP A 148 20.49 -1.23 16.94
C ASP A 148 20.41 -2.07 15.66
N VAL A 149 19.53 -3.08 15.67
CA VAL A 149 19.35 -3.99 14.55
C VAL A 149 18.69 -3.26 13.39
N GLY A 150 19.40 -3.15 12.26
CA GLY A 150 18.93 -2.36 11.12
C GLY A 150 19.10 -0.85 11.29
N GLY A 151 19.96 -0.40 12.21
CA GLY A 151 20.21 1.01 12.51
C GLY A 151 20.77 1.89 11.38
N GLY A 152 20.95 1.33 10.18
CA GLY A 152 21.41 2.05 9.00
C GLY A 152 22.76 2.74 9.22
N THR A 153 22.78 4.06 9.13
CA THR A 153 23.97 4.91 9.36
C THR A 153 24.37 5.04 10.84
N GLY A 154 23.60 4.44 11.75
CA GLY A 154 23.83 4.48 13.19
C GLY A 154 23.40 5.79 13.86
N THR A 155 22.56 6.59 13.19
CA THR A 155 22.12 7.90 13.71
C THR A 155 21.39 7.76 15.05
N MET A 156 20.52 6.76 15.20
CA MET A 156 19.76 6.52 16.43
C MET A 156 20.67 6.07 17.58
N VAL A 157 21.41 4.96 17.39
CA VAL A 157 22.30 4.43 18.43
C VAL A 157 23.34 5.45 18.88
N LYS A 158 23.84 6.30 17.96
CA LYS A 158 24.77 7.38 18.33
C LYS A 158 24.11 8.40 19.26
N ALA A 159 22.88 8.82 18.96
CA ALA A 159 22.16 9.79 19.79
C ALA A 159 21.85 9.22 21.19
N ILE A 160 21.45 7.95 21.27
CA ILE A 160 21.19 7.26 22.55
C ILE A 160 22.48 7.11 23.35
N ALA A 161 23.55 6.60 22.73
CA ALA A 161 24.82 6.40 23.40
C ALA A 161 25.37 7.71 23.97
N GLN A 162 25.30 8.81 23.21
CA GLN A 162 25.70 10.15 23.67
C GLN A 162 24.88 10.72 24.82
N SER A 163 23.65 10.23 25.03
CA SER A 163 22.75 10.75 26.06
C SER A 163 22.73 9.90 27.33
N PHE A 164 23.09 8.62 27.23
CA PHE A 164 22.85 7.62 28.28
C PHE A 164 24.02 6.69 28.59
N LEU A 165 24.94 6.49 27.65
CA LEU A 165 26.02 5.49 27.76
C LEU A 165 27.42 6.13 27.78
N LEU A 166 27.52 7.41 27.44
CA LEU A 166 28.71 8.26 27.45
C LEU A 166 28.47 9.47 28.35
#